data_AF-A0AAV6BCG6-F1
#
_entry.id   AF-A0AAV6BCG6-F1
#
_cell.length_a   1.000
_cell.length_b   1.000
_cell.length_c   1.000
_cell.angle_alpha   90.00
_cell.angle_beta   90.00
_cell.angle_gamma   90.00
#
_symmetry.space_group_name_H-M   'P 1'
#
loop_
_entity.id
_entity.type
_entity.pdbx_description
1 polymer ?
#
loop_
_entity_poly.entity_id
_entity_poly.type
_entity_poly.pdbx_seq_one_letter_code
_entity_poly.pdbx_strand_id
1 'polypeptide(L)'
;ARLNDQVVRVHFNNFVPAGIWVAQVFQLSSQNGRHGMFRCDSFPSTVPEQRMEYHDRVLKCAECSAEFVFTAGEQMFFADKGFKNEPKRCKACKANRSAGNGSGSSPSVQRVETKTVCSQCGKETTVPFKPTQGRPVYCRECFQQRRTLGPTAATA
;
A
#
# COMPACT_ATOMS: atom_id res chain seq x y z
N ALA A 1 29.17 -19.88 -34.09
CA ALA A 1 28.80 -21.10 -33.35
C ALA A 1 28.69 -20.71 -31.88
N ARG A 2 27.48 -20.44 -31.38
CA ARG A 2 26.55 -21.41 -30.78
C ARG A 2 27.17 -22.23 -29.62
N LEU A 3 26.66 -21.90 -28.42
CA LEU A 3 26.22 -22.80 -27.33
C LEU A 3 27.29 -23.42 -26.43
N ASN A 4 27.28 -23.03 -25.15
CA ASN A 4 26.83 -23.90 -24.05
C ASN A 4 27.08 -23.24 -22.68
N ASP A 5 26.01 -22.81 -22.01
CA ASP A 5 26.00 -22.84 -20.54
C ASP A 5 24.63 -23.38 -20.11
N GLN A 6 24.67 -24.61 -19.59
CA GLN A 6 23.51 -25.47 -19.38
C GLN A 6 22.86 -25.13 -18.04
N VAL A 7 21.59 -24.75 -18.12
CA VAL A 7 20.65 -24.74 -16.99
C VAL A 7 20.54 -26.16 -16.42
N VAL A 8 20.93 -26.33 -15.16
CA VAL A 8 20.72 -27.55 -14.38
C VAL A 8 19.20 -27.73 -14.18
N ARG A 9 18.58 -28.58 -15.00
CA ARG A 9 17.23 -29.09 -14.74
C ARG A 9 17.29 -30.10 -13.60
N VAL A 10 16.69 -29.75 -12.48
CA VAL A 10 16.36 -30.70 -11.40
C VAL A 10 15.23 -31.59 -11.90
N HIS A 11 15.55 -32.86 -12.19
CA HIS A 11 14.57 -33.90 -12.44
C HIS A 11 14.01 -34.38 -11.11
N PHE A 12 12.72 -34.13 -10.85
CA PHE A 12 11.96 -34.90 -9.87
C PHE A 12 11.15 -35.95 -10.61
N ASN A 13 11.65 -37.17 -10.52
CA ASN A 13 11.02 -38.39 -10.97
C ASN A 13 10.02 -38.81 -9.87
N ASN A 14 8.73 -38.75 -10.14
CA ASN A 14 7.75 -39.45 -9.32
C ASN A 14 6.92 -40.37 -10.21
N PHE A 15 7.21 -41.65 -10.01
CA PHE A 15 6.81 -42.79 -10.80
C PHE A 15 5.69 -43.50 -10.03
N VAL A 16 4.52 -43.60 -10.69
CA VAL A 16 3.62 -44.80 -10.78
C VAL A 16 2.54 -45.01 -9.71
N PRO A 17 1.39 -45.72 -9.98
CA PRO A 17 0.94 -46.46 -11.19
C PRO A 17 -0.48 -46.16 -11.74
N ALA A 18 -0.65 -46.54 -13.01
CA ALA A 18 -1.74 -47.30 -13.66
C ALA A 18 -3.22 -47.24 -13.19
N GLY A 19 -4.09 -47.00 -14.18
CA GLY A 19 -5.24 -47.88 -14.45
C GLY A 19 -6.63 -47.29 -14.20
N ILE A 20 -7.34 -46.93 -15.27
CA ILE A 20 -8.57 -47.60 -15.75
C ILE A 20 -9.25 -46.69 -16.78
N TRP A 21 -9.32 -47.21 -18.00
CA TRP A 21 -10.15 -46.72 -19.09
C TRP A 21 -11.60 -47.16 -18.85
N VAL A 22 -12.54 -46.23 -18.86
CA VAL A 22 -13.89 -46.52 -19.34
C VAL A 22 -14.28 -45.41 -20.30
N ALA A 23 -14.19 -45.74 -21.58
CA ALA A 23 -14.90 -45.07 -22.64
C ALA A 23 -16.40 -45.24 -22.41
N GLN A 24 -17.15 -44.13 -22.41
CA GLN A 24 -18.55 -44.19 -22.79
C GLN A 24 -18.81 -43.17 -23.89
N VAL A 25 -18.81 -43.70 -25.10
CA VAL A 25 -19.34 -43.12 -26.32
C VAL A 25 -20.76 -43.68 -26.47
N PHE A 26 -21.78 -42.82 -26.43
CA PHE A 26 -23.17 -43.01 -26.87
C PHE A 26 -23.88 -41.70 -26.45
N GLN A 27 -24.65 -40.96 -27.24
CA GLN A 27 -25.41 -41.28 -28.43
C GLN A 27 -25.81 -39.96 -29.10
N LEU A 28 -25.75 -39.92 -30.44
CA LEU A 28 -26.31 -38.88 -31.30
C LEU A 28 -27.83 -38.71 -31.08
N SER A 29 -28.29 -37.46 -31.08
CA SER A 29 -29.57 -37.00 -31.65
C SER A 29 -29.47 -35.47 -31.72
N SER A 30 -29.05 -34.86 -32.83
CA SER A 30 -29.84 -34.62 -34.05
C SER A 30 -31.28 -34.21 -33.75
N GLN A 31 -31.50 -32.90 -33.59
CA GLN A 31 -32.73 -32.24 -33.98
C GLN A 31 -32.41 -30.84 -34.49
N ASN A 32 -32.69 -30.66 -35.78
CA ASN A 32 -32.56 -29.42 -36.52
C ASN A 32 -33.60 -28.39 -36.03
N GLY A 33 -33.15 -27.14 -35.87
CA GLY A 33 -33.97 -25.94 -35.75
C GLY A 33 -33.03 -24.73 -35.77
N ARG A 34 -32.62 -24.19 -36.92
CA ARG A 34 -33.37 -23.19 -37.70
C ARG A 34 -34.14 -22.22 -36.78
N HIS A 35 -33.50 -21.12 -36.39
CA HIS A 35 -33.85 -19.72 -36.71
C HIS A 35 -33.08 -18.77 -35.78
N GLY A 36 -32.38 -17.79 -36.38
CA GLY A 36 -31.74 -16.70 -35.64
C GLY A 36 -30.28 -16.48 -36.04
N MET A 37 -30.04 -16.14 -37.30
CA MET A 37 -28.86 -15.38 -37.69
C MET A 37 -28.93 -14.02 -36.98
N PHE A 38 -28.52 -13.96 -35.72
CA PHE A 38 -28.07 -12.70 -35.14
C PHE A 38 -26.76 -12.40 -35.82
N ARG A 39 -26.88 -11.61 -36.89
CA ARG A 39 -25.77 -10.94 -37.55
C ARG A 39 -24.90 -10.35 -36.44
N CYS A 40 -23.67 -10.82 -36.34
CA CYS A 40 -22.61 -10.04 -35.73
C CYS A 40 -22.33 -8.86 -36.69
N ASP A 41 -23.28 -7.93 -36.77
CA ASP A 41 -23.02 -6.62 -37.36
C ASP A 41 -21.95 -5.99 -36.47
N SER A 42 -20.73 -5.93 -37.03
CA SER A 42 -19.77 -4.85 -36.86
C SER A 42 -19.86 -4.11 -35.52
N PHE A 43 -19.23 -4.65 -34.48
CA PHE A 43 -18.89 -3.83 -33.32
C PHE A 43 -18.02 -2.66 -33.81
N PRO A 44 -18.44 -1.40 -33.66
CA PRO A 44 -17.56 -0.28 -33.94
C PRO A 44 -16.36 -0.38 -33.01
N SER A 45 -15.16 -0.57 -33.58
CA SER A 45 -13.88 -0.72 -32.90
C SER A 45 -13.37 0.54 -32.19
N THR A 46 -14.26 1.40 -31.71
CA THR A 46 -13.91 2.62 -30.96
C THR A 46 -14.45 2.53 -29.55
N VAL A 47 -13.92 1.58 -28.78
CA VAL A 47 -13.74 1.85 -27.34
C VAL A 47 -12.88 3.11 -27.25
N PRO A 48 -13.35 4.22 -26.65
CA PRO A 48 -12.46 5.31 -26.34
C PRO A 48 -11.45 4.72 -25.36
N GLU A 49 -10.21 4.58 -25.82
CA GLU A 49 -9.05 4.43 -24.95
C GLU A 49 -9.03 5.65 -24.03
N GLN A 50 -9.80 5.60 -22.95
CA GLN A 50 -9.64 6.51 -21.83
C GLN A 50 -8.40 6.06 -21.07
N ARG A 51 -7.24 6.19 -21.73
CA ARG A 51 -6.03 6.62 -21.06
C ARG A 51 -6.49 7.83 -20.24
N MET A 52 -6.68 7.64 -18.93
CA MET A 52 -7.16 8.69 -18.04
C MET A 52 -6.30 9.92 -18.28
N GLU A 53 -6.83 10.87 -19.04
CA GLU A 53 -6.07 12.03 -19.47
C GLU A 53 -6.12 13.01 -18.30
N TYR A 54 -4.96 13.19 -17.67
CA TYR A 54 -4.84 14.13 -16.57
C TYR A 54 -4.83 15.53 -17.17
N HIS A 55 -5.73 16.39 -16.70
CA HIS A 55 -5.83 17.77 -17.15
C HIS A 55 -5.45 18.71 -16.01
N ASP A 56 -4.84 19.85 -16.32
CA ASP A 56 -4.52 20.87 -15.33
C ASP A 56 -5.79 21.34 -14.61
N ARG A 57 -5.78 21.30 -13.27
CA ARG A 57 -6.92 21.74 -12.45
C ARG A 57 -6.48 22.79 -11.46
N VAL A 58 -7.29 23.84 -11.30
CA VAL A 58 -7.06 24.88 -10.29
C VAL A 58 -7.75 24.47 -8.99
N LEU A 59 -7.00 24.43 -7.88
CA LEU A 59 -7.49 24.15 -6.53
C LEU A 59 -7.25 25.34 -5.60
N LYS A 60 -8.06 25.44 -4.55
CA LYS A 60 -7.93 26.46 -3.50
C LYS A 60 -7.14 25.91 -2.32
N CYS A 61 -6.15 26.66 -1.86
CA CYS A 61 -5.40 26.30 -0.66
C CYS A 61 -6.28 26.41 0.59
N ALA A 62 -6.29 25.37 1.43
CA ALA A 62 -7.07 25.37 2.66
C ALA A 62 -6.57 26.35 3.75
N GLU A 63 -5.35 26.89 3.62
CA GLU A 63 -4.73 27.74 4.65
C GLU A 63 -4.66 29.22 4.23
N CYS A 64 -4.24 29.50 3.00
CA CYS A 64 -4.11 30.86 2.50
C CYS A 64 -5.19 31.25 1.49
N SER A 65 -6.13 30.36 1.17
CA SER A 65 -7.20 30.55 0.17
C SER A 65 -6.73 30.86 -1.26
N ALA A 66 -5.42 30.94 -1.51
CA ALA A 66 -4.86 31.18 -2.83
C ALA A 66 -5.17 30.02 -3.79
N GLU A 67 -5.49 30.37 -5.02
CA GLU A 67 -5.68 29.44 -6.13
C GLU A 67 -4.32 28.97 -6.64
N PHE A 68 -4.17 27.66 -6.84
CA PHE A 68 -2.95 27.07 -7.38
C PHE A 68 -3.27 25.96 -8.38
N VAL A 69 -2.36 25.75 -9.34
CA VAL A 69 -2.54 24.77 -10.41
C VAL A 69 -1.99 23.42 -9.97
N PHE A 70 -2.82 22.40 -10.05
CA PHE A 70 -2.46 20.99 -9.97
C PHE A 70 -2.35 20.44 -11.39
N THR A 71 -1.13 20.44 -11.89
CA THR A 71 -0.84 20.11 -13.28
C THR A 71 -1.07 18.64 -13.59
N ALA A 72 -1.27 18.32 -14.87
CA ALA A 72 -1.39 16.97 -15.39
C ALA A 72 -0.20 16.08 -15.00
N GLY A 73 1.02 16.64 -15.03
CA GLY A 73 2.24 15.95 -14.58
C GLY A 73 2.24 15.61 -13.09
N GLU A 74 1.75 16.53 -12.24
CA GLU A 74 1.62 16.26 -10.80
C GLU A 74 0.54 15.20 -10.52
N GLN A 75 -0.54 15.17 -11.31
CA GLN A 75 -1.57 14.14 -11.19
C GLN A 75 -1.09 12.75 -11.59
N MET A 76 -0.33 12.62 -12.68
CA MET A 76 0.31 11.36 -13.07
C MET A 76 1.18 10.82 -11.95
N PHE A 77 2.01 11.69 -11.35
CA PHE A 77 2.85 11.30 -10.23
C PHE A 77 2.03 10.81 -9.01
N PHE A 78 0.89 11.43 -8.74
CA PHE A 78 0.02 11.02 -7.64
C PHE A 78 -0.64 9.67 -7.92
N ALA A 79 -1.06 9.42 -9.16
CA ALA A 79 -1.65 8.15 -9.58
C ALA A 79 -0.66 6.99 -9.51
N ASP A 80 0.57 7.16 -10.02
CA ASP A 80 1.62 6.14 -9.97
C ASP A 80 2.00 5.74 -8.54
N LYS A 81 1.94 6.69 -7.62
CA LYS A 81 2.21 6.46 -6.19
C LYS A 81 1.00 5.91 -5.42
N GLY A 82 -0.16 5.79 -6.06
CA GLY A 82 -1.41 5.35 -5.43
C GLY A 82 -2.01 6.38 -4.46
N PHE A 83 -1.65 7.66 -4.58
CA PHE A 83 -2.21 8.72 -3.75
C PHE A 83 -3.60 9.12 -4.26
N LYS A 84 -4.64 8.72 -3.51
CA LYS A 84 -6.04 9.04 -3.82
C LYS A 84 -6.48 10.45 -3.40
N ASN A 85 -5.66 11.15 -2.62
CA ASN A 85 -6.02 12.45 -2.06
C ASN A 85 -5.26 13.58 -2.79
N GLU A 86 -6.01 14.49 -3.38
CA GLU A 86 -5.50 15.68 -4.08
C GLU A 86 -4.78 16.64 -3.10
N PRO A 87 -3.79 17.42 -3.58
CA PRO A 87 -3.13 18.43 -2.77
C PRO A 87 -4.12 19.46 -2.22
N LYS A 88 -4.16 19.64 -0.90
CA LYS A 88 -5.02 20.65 -0.24
C LYS A 88 -4.30 21.97 0.06
N ARG A 89 -2.96 21.98 -0.04
CA ARG A 89 -2.11 23.13 0.30
C ARG A 89 -1.26 23.50 -0.92
N CYS A 90 -1.16 24.80 -1.18
CA CYS A 90 -0.31 25.31 -2.26
C CYS A 90 1.18 25.10 -1.97
N LYS A 91 2.00 25.25 -3.01
CA LYS A 91 3.47 25.07 -2.95
C LYS A 91 4.10 26.01 -1.91
N ALA A 92 3.62 27.25 -1.79
CA ALA A 92 4.10 28.22 -0.80
C ALA A 92 3.80 27.80 0.66
N CYS A 93 2.56 27.41 0.98
CA CYS A 93 2.21 26.93 2.33
C CYS A 93 2.94 25.62 2.68
N LYS A 94 3.13 24.72 1.70
CA LYS A 94 3.95 23.53 1.88
C LYS A 94 5.40 23.93 2.17
N ALA A 95 5.98 24.81 1.38
CA ALA A 95 7.36 25.26 1.55
C ALA A 95 7.58 26.00 2.87
N ASN A 96 6.66 26.86 3.32
CA ASN A 96 6.78 27.57 4.60
C ASN A 96 6.79 26.61 5.81
N ARG A 97 5.92 25.58 5.77
CA ARG A 97 5.93 24.52 6.80
C ARG A 97 7.16 23.62 6.70
N SER A 98 7.56 23.25 5.49
CA SER A 98 8.77 22.46 5.28
C SER A 98 10.04 23.23 5.64
N ALA A 99 10.10 24.54 5.42
CA ALA A 99 11.22 25.42 5.77
C ALA A 99 11.30 25.64 7.29
N GLY A 100 10.16 25.70 7.98
CA GLY A 100 10.13 25.67 9.45
C GLY A 100 10.56 24.34 10.08
N ASN A 101 10.68 23.28 9.28
CA ASN A 101 11.01 21.91 9.71
C ASN A 101 12.18 21.28 8.91
N GLY A 102 12.88 22.06 8.09
CA GLY A 102 13.76 21.59 7.02
C GLY A 102 15.25 21.51 7.38
N SER A 103 15.58 21.72 8.64
CA SER A 103 16.95 21.65 9.16
C SER A 103 17.08 20.62 10.28
N GLY A 104 16.74 19.36 10.02
CA GLY A 104 17.21 18.22 10.83
C GLY A 104 16.96 18.31 12.34
N SER A 105 16.02 19.15 12.77
CA SER A 105 15.75 19.48 14.15
C SER A 105 14.25 19.43 14.28
N SER A 106 13.73 18.30 14.77
CA SER A 106 12.36 18.26 15.29
C SER A 106 12.19 19.50 16.17
N PRO A 107 11.07 20.24 16.09
CA PRO A 107 10.84 21.33 17.02
C PRO A 107 11.10 20.76 18.40
N SER A 108 12.01 21.40 19.13
CA SER A 108 12.20 21.17 20.55
C SER A 108 10.85 21.52 21.20
N VAL A 109 9.92 20.56 21.13
CA VAL A 109 8.91 20.37 22.14
C VAL A 109 9.74 20.36 23.39
N GLN A 110 9.71 21.48 24.13
CA GLN A 110 10.48 21.69 25.35
C GLN A 110 10.41 20.38 26.11
N ARG A 111 11.51 19.62 26.05
CA ARG A 111 11.51 18.23 26.44
C ARG A 111 11.41 18.28 27.95
N VAL A 112 10.18 18.17 28.47
CA VAL A 112 9.95 18.11 29.90
C VAL A 112 10.44 16.73 30.32
N GLU A 113 11.74 16.67 30.61
CA GLU A 113 12.41 15.50 31.13
C GLU A 113 11.86 15.21 32.52
N THR A 114 10.88 14.31 32.57
CA THR A 114 10.23 13.93 33.82
C THR A 114 10.92 12.68 34.35
N LYS A 115 11.39 12.73 35.60
CA LYS A 115 11.90 11.55 36.30
C LYS A 115 10.72 10.67 36.70
N THR A 116 10.74 9.41 36.28
CA THR A 116 9.66 8.44 36.51
C THR A 116 10.22 7.05 36.81
N VAL A 117 9.45 6.21 37.49
CA VAL A 117 9.84 4.83 37.82
C VAL A 117 9.30 3.89 36.76
N CYS A 118 10.15 3.00 36.23
CA CYS A 118 9.73 1.96 35.30
C CYS A 118 8.80 0.94 35.97
N SER A 119 7.63 0.68 35.40
CA SER A 119 6.65 -0.26 35.96
C SER A 119 7.07 -1.74 35.90
N GLN A 120 8.10 -2.10 35.12
CA GLN A 120 8.56 -3.49 34.98
C GLN A 120 9.81 -3.81 35.82
N CYS A 121 10.76 -2.87 35.91
CA CYS A 121 12.05 -3.11 36.59
C CYS A 121 12.30 -2.20 37.80
N GLY A 122 11.43 -1.23 38.07
CA GLY A 122 11.56 -0.33 39.23
C GLY A 122 12.68 0.70 39.14
N LYS A 123 13.44 0.75 38.03
CA LYS A 123 14.52 1.73 37.85
C LYS A 123 13.98 3.13 37.54
N GLU A 124 14.65 4.16 38.05
CA GLU A 124 14.39 5.55 37.69
C GLU A 124 14.83 5.82 36.24
N THR A 125 13.96 6.42 35.45
CA THR A 125 14.22 6.73 34.03
C THR A 125 13.67 8.09 33.65
N THR A 126 14.42 8.82 32.82
CA THR A 126 14.06 10.14 32.31
C THR A 126 13.27 9.98 31.01
N VAL A 127 11.99 10.33 31.05
CA VAL A 127 11.11 10.23 29.88
C VAL A 127 10.80 11.60 29.28
N PRO A 128 10.69 11.71 27.94
CA PRO A 128 10.42 12.97 27.25
C PRO A 128 8.93 13.38 27.26
N PHE A 129 8.07 12.66 27.99
CA PHE A 129 6.64 12.88 28.03
C PHE A 129 6.14 12.99 29.47
N LYS A 130 5.08 13.78 29.68
CA LYS A 130 4.39 13.83 30.98
C LYS A 130 3.66 12.49 31.21
N PRO A 131 3.83 11.83 32.38
CA PRO A 131 3.08 10.64 32.73
C PRO A 131 1.58 10.93 32.68
N THR A 132 0.84 10.11 31.94
CA THR A 132 -0.63 10.15 31.93
C THR A 132 -1.14 9.07 32.86
N GLN A 133 -2.13 9.41 33.69
CA GLN A 133 -2.80 8.45 34.57
C GLN A 133 -3.39 7.32 33.69
N GLY A 134 -3.03 6.06 33.94
CA GLY A 134 -3.55 4.90 33.21
C GLY A 134 -2.66 4.26 32.14
N ARG A 135 -1.47 4.82 31.82
CA ARG A 135 -0.50 4.17 30.91
C ARG A 135 0.83 3.85 31.65
N PRO A 136 1.30 2.59 31.62
CA PRO A 136 2.54 2.21 32.30
C PRO A 136 3.76 2.83 31.61
N VAL A 137 4.73 3.27 32.41
CA VAL A 137 5.98 3.86 31.94
C VAL A 137 7.07 2.79 31.94
N TYR A 138 7.79 2.67 30.82
CA TYR A 138 8.87 1.70 30.66
C TYR A 138 10.19 2.39 30.35
N CYS A 139 11.28 1.86 30.91
CA CYS A 139 12.63 2.25 30.49
C CYS A 139 12.90 1.77 29.05
N ARG A 140 13.99 2.30 28.44
CA ARG A 140 14.37 2.00 27.06
C ARG A 140 14.48 0.49 26.79
N GLU A 141 15.06 -0.25 27.74
CA GLU A 141 15.28 -1.70 27.65
C GLU A 141 13.97 -2.48 27.70
N CYS A 142 13.15 -2.24 28.73
CA CYS A 142 11.84 -2.89 28.90
C CYS A 142 10.89 -2.59 27.72
N PHE A 143 10.96 -1.38 27.17
CA PHE A 143 10.17 -1.00 26.00
C PHE A 143 10.62 -1.73 24.73
N GLN A 144 11.92 -1.90 24.52
CA GLN A 144 12.45 -2.65 23.38
C GLN A 144 12.06 -4.14 23.47
N GLN A 145 12.21 -4.74 24.66
CA GLN A 145 11.81 -6.13 24.91
C GLN A 145 10.30 -6.36 24.70
N ARG A 146 9.46 -5.42 25.13
CA ARG A 146 8.01 -5.51 24.92
C ARG A 146 7.62 -5.28 23.46
N ARG A 147 8.34 -4.42 22.73
CA ARG A 147 8.12 -4.22 21.28
C ARG A 147 8.39 -5.47 20.47
N THR A 148 9.37 -6.27 20.87
CA THR A 148 9.70 -7.53 20.17
C THR A 148 8.73 -8.66 20.47
N LEU A 149 8.03 -8.63 21.60
CA LEU A 149 7.15 -9.72 22.05
C LEU A 149 5.65 -9.54 21.72
N GLY A 150 5.24 -8.38 21.19
CA GLY A 150 3.84 -8.12 20.79
C GLY A 150 2.86 -8.12 21.99
N PRO A 151 1.66 -7.51 21.85
CA PRO A 151 0.69 -7.39 22.93
C PRO A 151 -0.23 -8.62 23.00
N THR A 152 0.30 -9.84 22.97
CA THR A 152 -0.51 -11.07 23.05
C THR A 152 -0.13 -11.89 24.28
N ALA A 153 -0.36 -11.34 25.48
CA ALA A 153 -0.41 -12.10 26.74
C ALA A 153 -0.72 -11.17 27.94
N ALA A 154 -1.88 -10.49 27.98
CA ALA A 154 -2.40 -9.90 29.21
C ALA A 154 -3.87 -9.50 29.08
N THR A 155 -4.76 -10.47 29.00
CA THR A 155 -6.13 -10.35 29.49
C THR A 155 -6.42 -11.69 30.15
N ALA A 156 -6.44 -11.67 31.48
CA ALA A 156 -7.03 -12.70 32.30
C ALA A 156 -8.55 -12.60 32.22
#